data_AF-A0A6J4QQH4-F1
#
_entry.id   AF-A0A6J4QQH4-F1
#
_cell.length_a   1.000
_cell.length_b   1.000
_cell.length_c   1.000
_cell.angle_alpha   90.00
_cell.angle_beta   90.00
_cell.angle_gamma   90.00
#
_symmetry.space_group_name_H-M   'P 1'
#
loop_
_entity.id
_entity.type
_entity.pdbx_description
1 polymer ?
#
loop_
_entity_poly.entity_id
_entity_poly.type
_entity_poly.pdbx_seq_one_letter_code
_entity_poly.pdbx_strand_id
1 'polypeptide(L)'
;MAYSVMVWLVDPGKHPQEEEEQILREEHGRAPGASSGVNMGPAIPRMVYGVYESQDEAEGTLKEISNNLQQNLPLRINTHSHRIFLIPADRVHYVACEEVTRPMDEQ
;
A
#
# COMPACT_ATOMS: atom_id res chain seq x y z
N MET A 1 -23.20 3.90 2.10
CA MET A 1 -21.99 4.53 2.64
C MET A 1 -20.96 3.44 2.74
N ALA A 2 -19.74 3.66 2.24
CA ALA A 2 -18.71 2.63 2.18
C ALA A 2 -17.63 2.92 3.23
N TYR A 3 -16.82 1.93 3.57
CA TYR A 3 -15.75 2.05 4.56
C TYR A 3 -14.42 1.66 3.93
N SER A 4 -13.42 2.52 4.04
CA SER A 4 -12.07 2.29 3.52
C SER A 4 -11.12 1.93 4.65
N VAL A 5 -10.44 0.79 4.52
CA VAL A 5 -9.36 0.41 5.43
C VAL A 5 -8.03 0.82 4.81
N MET A 6 -7.29 1.68 5.51
CA MET A 6 -5.99 2.21 5.09
C MET A 6 -4.88 1.76 6.05
N VAL A 7 -3.76 1.32 5.50
CA VAL A 7 -2.56 0.94 6.23
C VAL A 7 -1.53 2.05 6.08
N TRP A 8 -1.08 2.59 7.21
CA TRP A 8 0.01 3.56 7.27
C TRP A 8 1.31 2.85 7.60
N LEU A 9 2.34 3.11 6.80
CA LEU A 9 3.64 2.48 6.95
C LEU A 9 4.58 3.39 7.72
N VAL A 10 5.45 2.79 8.53
CA VAL A 10 6.56 3.49 9.16
C VAL A 10 7.42 4.08 8.05
N ASP A 11 7.72 5.37 8.14
CA ASP A 11 8.61 6.06 7.21
C ASP A 11 9.93 5.26 7.09
N PRO A 12 10.25 4.70 5.91
CA PRO A 12 11.51 3.97 5.71
C PRO A 12 12.74 4.87 5.80
N GLY A 13 12.59 6.20 5.85
CA GLY A 13 13.68 7.13 5.63
C GLY A 13 14.06 7.20 4.15
N LYS A 14 15.20 7.84 3.85
CA LYS A 14 15.71 7.97 2.48
C LYS A 14 16.07 6.60 1.91
N HIS A 15 15.54 6.27 0.74
CA HIS A 15 15.91 5.04 0.04
C HIS A 15 17.32 5.21 -0.56
N PRO A 16 18.24 4.24 -0.41
CA PRO A 16 19.58 4.32 -1.04
C PRO A 16 19.52 4.48 -2.56
N GLN A 17 18.41 4.03 -3.16
CA GLN A 17 18.17 4.08 -4.60
C GLN A 17 17.51 5.39 -5.06
N GLU A 18 17.08 6.30 -4.17
CA GLU A 18 16.47 7.57 -4.58
C GLU A 18 17.48 8.49 -5.28
N GLU A 19 18.74 8.48 -4.85
CA GLU A 19 19.82 9.23 -5.50
C GLU A 19 20.20 8.59 -6.85
N GLU A 20 20.30 7.27 -6.91
CA GLU A 20 20.59 6.54 -8.16
C GLU A 20 19.46 6.65 -9.19
N GLU A 21 18.18 6.57 -8.78
CA GLU A 21 17.03 6.74 -9.66
C GLU A 21 16.88 8.18 -10.18
N GLN A 22 17.26 9.20 -9.40
CA GLN A 22 17.31 10.59 -9.88
C GLN A 22 18.38 10.76 -10.97
N ILE A 23 19.58 10.22 -10.75
CA ILE A 23 20.68 10.27 -11.72
C ILE A 23 20.34 9.47 -12.99
N LEU A 24 19.75 8.27 -12.86
CA LEU A 24 19.33 7.44 -13.99
C LEU A 24 18.21 8.07 -14.82
N ARG A 25 17.28 8.80 -14.19
CA ARG A 25 16.22 9.57 -14.89
C ARG A 25 16.77 10.76 -15.67
N GLU A 26 17.86 11.36 -15.21
CA GLU A 26 18.53 12.48 -15.88
C GLU A 26 19.46 12.04 -17.01
N GLU A 27 20.13 10.88 -16.91
CA GLU A 27 21.12 10.44 -17.90
C GLU A 27 20.60 9.53 -19.02
N HIS A 28 19.56 8.72 -18.83
CA HIS A 28 19.22 7.65 -19.78
C HIS A 28 17.97 7.93 -20.63
N GLY A 29 18.20 8.55 -21.79
CA GLY A 29 17.33 8.40 -22.95
C GLY A 29 17.23 6.92 -23.37
N ARG A 30 16.07 6.32 -23.14
CA ARG A 30 15.55 5.04 -23.68
C ARG A 30 16.57 4.16 -24.43
N ALA A 31 17.19 3.22 -23.73
CA ALA A 31 17.66 1.98 -24.35
C ALA A 31 16.47 0.99 -24.44
N PRO A 32 16.02 0.60 -25.65
CA PRO A 32 14.90 -0.32 -25.79
C PRO A 32 15.39 -1.75 -25.52
N GLY A 33 14.97 -2.34 -24.40
CA GLY A 33 15.19 -3.77 -24.15
C GLY A 33 15.45 -4.18 -22.70
N ALA A 34 15.78 -3.23 -21.81
CA ALA A 34 16.03 -3.52 -20.39
C ALA A 34 14.96 -2.87 -19.50
N SER A 35 13.73 -3.38 -19.54
CA SER A 35 12.68 -3.00 -18.58
C SER A 35 12.36 -4.20 -17.68
N SER A 36 13.34 -4.64 -16.89
CA SER A 36 13.08 -5.64 -15.85
C SER A 36 13.92 -5.38 -14.60
N GLY A 37 13.86 -4.14 -14.13
CA GLY A 37 13.90 -3.89 -12.69
C GLY A 37 12.49 -3.55 -12.26
N VAL A 38 12.00 -4.12 -11.16
CA VAL A 38 10.83 -3.55 -10.48
C VAL A 38 11.29 -2.15 -10.06
N ASN A 39 10.94 -1.12 -10.83
CA ASN A 39 11.07 0.26 -10.38
C ASN A 39 10.18 0.37 -9.15
N MET A 40 10.75 0.15 -7.97
CA MET A 40 10.09 0.45 -6.72
C MET A 40 10.01 1.97 -6.69
N GLY A 41 8.87 2.49 -7.14
CA GLY A 41 8.54 3.89 -6.96
C GLY A 41 8.71 4.32 -5.50
N PRO A 42 8.68 5.62 -5.21
CA PRO A 42 9.00 6.17 -3.90
C PRO A 42 8.25 5.43 -2.80
N ALA A 43 8.89 5.31 -1.63
CA ALA A 43 8.33 4.68 -0.44
C ALA A 43 6.88 5.09 -0.25
N ILE A 44 5.96 4.12 -0.42
CA ILE A 44 4.54 4.39 -0.33
C ILE A 44 4.22 4.61 1.16
N PRO A 45 3.85 5.82 1.62
CA PRO A 45 3.66 6.09 3.05
C PRO A 45 2.35 5.50 3.58
N ARG A 46 1.39 5.24 2.68
CA ARG A 46 0.09 4.64 3.01
C ARG A 46 -0.46 3.83 1.85
N MET A 47 -1.16 2.74 2.14
CA MET A 47 -1.78 1.86 1.16
C MET A 47 -3.25 1.60 1.50
N VAL A 48 -4.11 1.54 0.48
CA VAL A 48 -5.49 1.08 0.65
C VAL A 48 -5.46 -0.44 0.76
N TYR A 49 -5.99 -0.97 1.85
CA TYR A 49 -6.15 -2.41 2.04
C TYR A 49 -7.39 -2.93 1.32
N GLY A 50 -8.50 -2.21 1.46
CA GLY A 50 -9.78 -2.55 0.85
C GLY A 50 -10.84 -1.49 1.11
N VAL A 51 -11.94 -1.59 0.37
CA VAL A 51 -13.16 -0.78 0.55
C VAL A 51 -14.33 -1.74 0.72
N TYR A 52 -15.16 -1.49 1.72
CA TYR A 52 -16.23 -2.37 2.21
C TYR A 52 -17.58 -1.66 2.15
N GLU A 53 -18.67 -2.40 1.95
CA GLU A 53 -20.01 -1.80 1.83
C GLU A 53 -20.63 -1.52 3.21
N SER A 54 -20.12 -2.14 4.27
CA SER A 54 -20.65 -2.02 5.62
C SER A 54 -19.54 -1.86 6.66
N GLN A 55 -19.92 -1.25 7.80
CA GLN A 55 -19.02 -1.11 8.93
C GLN A 55 -18.61 -2.48 9.49
N ASP A 56 -19.55 -3.42 9.58
CA ASP A 56 -19.30 -4.77 10.12
C ASP A 56 -18.24 -5.53 9.31
N GLU A 57 -18.26 -5.42 7.97
CA GLU A 57 -17.23 -6.00 7.10
C GLU A 57 -15.86 -5.35 7.31
N ALA A 58 -15.83 -4.03 7.47
CA ALA A 58 -14.59 -3.30 7.73
C ALA A 58 -14.03 -3.65 9.13
N GLU A 59 -14.87 -3.77 10.15
CA GLU A 59 -14.47 -4.18 11.50
C GLU A 59 -13.98 -5.63 11.55
N GLY A 60 -14.66 -6.54 10.84
CA GLY A 60 -14.20 -7.92 10.65
C GLY A 60 -12.80 -7.97 10.06
N THR A 61 -12.56 -7.17 9.02
CA THR A 61 -11.23 -7.02 8.40
C THR A 61 -10.20 -6.45 9.38
N LEU A 62 -10.53 -5.40 10.13
CA LEU A 62 -9.62 -4.83 11.13
C LEU A 62 -9.21 -5.86 12.17
N LYS A 63 -10.13 -6.73 12.58
CA LYS A 63 -9.85 -7.81 13.52
C LYS A 63 -8.90 -8.85 12.92
N GLU A 64 -9.08 -9.23 11.66
CA GLU A 64 -8.16 -10.13 10.95
C GLU A 64 -6.76 -9.53 10.83
N ILE A 65 -6.67 -8.26 10.43
CA ILE A 65 -5.41 -7.52 10.35
C ILE A 65 -4.73 -7.49 11.73
N SER A 66 -5.48 -7.19 12.80
CA SER A 66 -4.96 -7.17 14.16
C SER A 66 -4.40 -8.53 14.58
N ASN A 67 -5.12 -9.62 14.31
CA ASN A 67 -4.65 -10.97 14.59
C ASN A 67 -3.35 -11.31 13.83
N ASN A 68 -3.25 -10.94 12.55
CA ASN A 68 -2.06 -11.17 11.74
C ASN A 68 -0.86 -10.39 12.28
N LEU A 69 -1.04 -9.12 12.61
CA LEU A 69 0.02 -8.26 13.17
C LEU A 69 0.49 -8.76 14.54
N GLN A 70 -0.42 -9.22 15.40
CA GLN A 70 -0.08 -9.81 16.70
C GLN A 70 0.78 -11.08 16.56
N GLN A 71 0.59 -11.84 15.48
CA GLN A 71 1.39 -13.02 15.16
C GLN A 71 2.66 -12.70 14.37
N ASN A 72 2.97 -11.40 14.18
CA ASN A 72 4.09 -10.92 13.37
C ASN A 72 4.04 -11.45 11.92
N LEU A 73 2.84 -11.72 11.40
CA LEU A 73 2.64 -12.16 10.03
C LEU A 73 2.63 -10.96 9.09
N PRO A 74 3.23 -11.07 7.89
CA PRO A 74 3.19 -9.99 6.92
C PRO A 74 1.75 -9.76 6.44
N LEU A 75 1.36 -8.48 6.33
CA LEU A 75 0.11 -8.11 5.70
C LEU A 75 0.22 -8.26 4.19
N ARG A 76 -0.75 -8.97 3.62
CA ARG A 76 -0.88 -9.14 2.19
C ARG A 76 -1.91 -8.16 1.64
N ILE A 77 -1.46 -7.24 0.79
CA ILE A 77 -2.36 -6.31 0.08
C ILE A 77 -2.38 -6.70 -1.39
N ASN A 78 -3.56 -7.05 -1.90
CA ASN A 78 -3.77 -7.31 -3.32
C ASN A 78 -4.34 -6.04 -3.97
N THR A 79 -3.61 -5.45 -4.92
CA THR A 79 -4.09 -4.27 -5.64
C THR A 79 -4.80 -4.68 -6.93
N HIS A 80 -5.71 -3.82 -7.41
CA HIS A 80 -6.42 -4.01 -8.69
C HIS A 80 -5.48 -4.13 -9.91
N SER A 81 -4.21 -3.76 -9.78
CA SER A 81 -3.17 -3.86 -10.82
C SER A 81 -2.46 -5.22 -10.91
N HIS A 82 -3.06 -6.29 -10.37
CA HIS A 82 -2.46 -7.63 -10.24
C HIS A 82 -1.13 -7.64 -9.46
N ARG A 83 -0.89 -6.64 -8.60
CA ARG A 83 0.28 -6.61 -7.73
C ARG A 83 -0.12 -7.09 -6.35
N ILE A 84 0.79 -7.85 -5.75
CA ILE A 84 0.66 -8.34 -4.39
C ILE A 84 1.79 -7.71 -3.59
N PHE A 85 1.44 -6.97 -2.55
CA PHE A 85 2.40 -6.43 -1.60
C PHE A 85 2.39 -7.29 -0.35
N LEU A 86 3.57 -7.70 0.09
CA LEU A 86 3.79 -8.29 1.40
C LEU A 86 4.48 -7.24 2.26
N ILE A 87 3.77 -6.78 3.28
CA ILE A 87 4.22 -5.74 4.18
C ILE A 87 4.58 -6.41 5.51
N PRO A 88 5.86 -6.40 5.90
CA PRO A 88 6.27 -6.87 7.22
C PRO A 88 5.49 -6.17 8.35
N ALA A 89 5.14 -6.90 9.41
CA ALA A 89 4.30 -6.35 10.50
C ALA A 89 4.97 -5.16 11.21
N ASP A 90 6.30 -5.17 11.34
CA ASP A 90 7.11 -4.10 11.91
C ASP A 90 7.12 -2.81 11.06
N ARG A 91 6.75 -2.92 9.78
CA ARG A 91 6.61 -1.77 8.87
C ARG A 91 5.25 -1.10 8.97
N VAL A 92 4.28 -1.71 9.65
CA VAL A 92 2.93 -1.13 9.83
C VAL A 92 2.93 -0.21 11.05
N HIS A 93 2.68 1.07 10.83
CA HIS A 93 2.61 2.05 11.92
C HIS A 93 1.24 2.02 12.60
N TYR A 94 0.17 2.19 11.82
CA TYR A 94 -1.20 2.02 12.28
C TYR A 94 -2.12 1.71 11.10
N VAL A 95 -3.33 1.25 11.42
CA VAL A 95 -4.37 0.95 10.44
C VAL A 95 -5.60 1.77 10.82
N ALA A 96 -6.20 2.44 9.84
CA ALA A 96 -7.38 3.27 10.03
C ALA A 96 -8.54 2.73 9.19
N CYS A 97 -9.76 2.80 9.74
CA CYS A 97 -11.00 2.62 8.99
C CYS A 97 -11.70 3.98 8.95
N GLU A 98 -12.04 4.41 7.74
CA GLU A 98 -12.68 5.69 7.49
C GLU A 98 -13.94 5.48 6.65
N GLU A 99 -15.01 6.17 7.01
CA GLU A 99 -16.22 6.22 6.19
C GLU A 99 -15.94 7.07 4.94
N VAL A 100 -16.28 6.53 3.76
CA VAL A 100 -16.03 7.18 2.48
C VAL A 100 -17.29 7.21 1.62
N THR A 101 -17.51 8.34 0.98
CA THR A 101 -18.52 8.50 -0.07
C THR A 101 -17.88 8.13 -1.41
N ARG A 102 -18.45 7.17 -2.13
CA ARG A 102 -17.96 6.84 -3.48
C ARG A 102 -18.57 7.82 -4.48
N PRO A 103 -17.87 8.11 -5.60
CA PRO A 103 -18.45 8.93 -6.68
C PRO A 103 -19.77 8.40 -7.24
N MET A 104 -20.03 7.09 -7.12
CA MET A 104 -21.30 6.48 -7.52
C MET A 104 -22.43 6.71 -6.51
N ASP A 105 -22.11 7.00 -5.24
CA ASP A 105 -23.11 7.25 -4.20
C ASP A 105 -23.61 8.72 -4.21
N GLU A 106 -22.97 9.61 -4.97
CA GLU A 106 -23.35 11.03 -5.15
C GLU A 106 -24.31 11.28 -6.32
N GLN A 107 -24.69 10.23 -7.09
CA GLN A 107 -25.57 10.33 -8.27
C GLN A 107 -27.04 10.07 -7.98
#